data_AF-A0A3D0X6Y5-F1
#
_entry.id   AF-A0A3D0X6Y5-F1
#
_cell.length_a   1.000
_cell.length_b   1.000
_cell.length_c   1.000
_cell.angle_alpha   90.00
_cell.angle_beta   90.00
_cell.angle_gamma   90.00
#
_symmetry.space_group_name_H-M   'P 1'
#
loop_
_entity.id
_entity.type
_entity.pdbx_description
1 polymer ?
#
loop_
_entity_poly.entity_id
_entity_poly.type
_entity_poly.pdbx_seq_one_letter_code
_entity_poly.pdbx_strand_id
1 'polypeptide(L)'
;MARINDNYLKLPGNYLFSEIAKRVAAYREENPQADIISLGIGDVTRPLPEASIAAMHEAVDEMGRAESFRGYGPEQGYPFLR
;
A
#
# COMPACT_ATOMS: atom_id res chain seq x y z
N MET A 1 27.93 -20.44 11.84
CA MET A 1 26.89 -19.57 12.43
C MET A 1 26.63 -18.43 11.46
N ALA A 2 25.38 -18.13 11.12
CA ALA A 2 25.08 -16.99 10.26
C ALA A 2 25.45 -15.68 10.98
N ARG A 3 26.10 -14.74 10.28
CA ARG A 3 26.43 -13.41 10.80
C ARG A 3 25.35 -12.43 10.35
N ILE A 4 24.78 -11.69 11.29
CA ILE A 4 23.82 -10.62 10.97
C ILE A 4 24.53 -9.42 10.33
N ASN A 5 23.80 -8.65 9.54
CA ASN A 5 24.32 -7.41 8.96
C ASN A 5 24.34 -6.31 10.05
N ASP A 6 25.54 -5.97 10.54
CA ASP A 6 25.75 -4.99 11.62
C ASP A 6 25.19 -3.59 11.27
N ASN A 7 24.91 -3.29 10.00
CA ASN A 7 24.26 -2.03 9.61
C ASN A 7 22.80 -1.94 10.08
N TYR A 8 22.12 -3.06 10.33
CA TYR A 8 20.76 -3.03 10.90
C TYR A 8 20.73 -2.39 12.30
N LEU A 9 21.82 -2.53 13.07
CA LEU A 9 21.94 -1.96 14.40
C LEU A 9 22.07 -0.43 14.38
N LYS A 10 22.38 0.16 13.21
CA LYS A 10 22.47 1.60 13.02
C LYS A 10 21.12 2.26 12.74
N LEU A 11 20.09 1.46 12.42
CA LEU A 11 18.76 1.99 12.13
C LEU A 11 18.09 2.46 13.43
N PRO A 12 17.68 3.73 13.53
CA PRO A 12 16.94 4.21 14.70
C PRO A 12 15.57 3.54 14.77
N GLY A 13 15.14 3.15 15.98
CA GLY A 13 13.95 2.32 16.20
C GLY A 13 12.58 3.00 16.03
N ASN A 14 12.52 4.25 15.55
CA ASN A 14 11.27 5.02 15.56
C ASN A 14 10.73 5.28 14.16
N TYR A 15 9.74 4.48 13.77
CA TYR A 15 8.84 4.81 12.68
C TYR A 15 7.71 5.68 13.22
N LEU A 16 7.77 6.99 12.98
CA LEU A 16 6.83 8.00 13.50
C LEU A 16 5.36 7.54 13.46
N PHE A 17 4.94 6.92 12.36
CA PHE A 17 3.57 6.50 12.16
C PHE A 17 3.15 5.27 12.98
N SER A 18 4.09 4.40 13.35
CA SER A 18 3.77 3.26 14.22
C SER A 18 3.50 3.72 15.65
N GLU A 19 4.21 4.76 16.12
CA GLU A 19 3.96 5.38 17.43
C GLU A 19 2.62 6.13 17.46
N ILE A 20 2.29 6.87 16.40
CA ILE A 20 0.99 7.54 16.27
C ILE A 20 -0.14 6.50 16.31
N ALA A 21 -0.02 5.40 15.56
CA ALA A 21 -1.03 4.32 15.54
C ALA A 21 -1.26 3.73 16.94
N LYS A 22 -0.19 3.45 17.70
CA LYS A 22 -0.30 2.94 19.08
C LYS A 22 -1.04 3.89 20.00
N ARG A 23 -0.71 5.19 19.94
CA ARG A 23 -1.35 6.21 20.80
C ARG A 23 -2.82 6.41 20.45
N VAL A 24 -3.16 6.42 19.16
CA VAL A 24 -4.55 6.53 18.71
C VAL A 24 -5.37 5.31 19.13
N ALA A 25 -4.79 4.10 19.05
CA ALA A 25 -5.45 2.88 19.50
C ALA A 25 -5.73 2.91 21.02
N ALA A 26 -4.71 3.23 21.84
CA ALA A 26 -4.88 3.36 23.29
C ALA A 26 -5.95 4.41 23.64
N TYR A 27 -5.93 5.57 22.98
CA TYR A 27 -6.93 6.61 23.22
C TYR A 27 -8.35 6.16 22.84
N ARG A 28 -8.53 5.37 21.76
CA ARG A 28 -9.83 4.80 21.37
C ARG A 28 -10.36 3.82 22.41
N GLU A 29 -9.50 2.97 22.96
CA GLU A 29 -9.87 2.01 24.01
C GLU A 29 -10.28 2.73 25.29
N GLU A 30 -9.54 3.77 25.67
CA GLU A 30 -9.83 4.58 26.87
C GLU A 30 -11.05 5.48 26.72
N ASN A 31 -11.41 5.87 25.49
CA ASN A 31 -12.47 6.83 25.20
C ASN A 31 -13.47 6.28 24.15
N PRO A 32 -14.25 5.23 24.48
CA PRO A 32 -15.13 4.56 23.52
C PRO A 32 -16.29 5.42 23.00
N GLN A 33 -16.59 6.53 23.69
CA GLN A 33 -17.63 7.50 23.30
C GLN A 33 -17.09 8.67 22.46
N ALA A 34 -15.77 8.76 22.27
CA ALA A 34 -15.17 9.84 21.50
C ALA A 34 -15.32 9.59 20.00
N ASP A 35 -15.91 10.54 19.28
CA ASP A 35 -15.92 10.55 17.81
C ASP A 35 -14.60 11.13 17.29
N ILE A 36 -13.68 10.24 16.88
CA ILE A 36 -12.32 10.62 16.50
C ILE A 36 -12.22 10.85 15.00
N ILE A 37 -11.93 12.10 14.62
CA ILE A 37 -11.56 12.48 13.26
C ILE A 37 -10.05 12.32 13.08
N SER A 38 -9.64 11.40 12.20
CA SER A 38 -8.22 11.18 11.90
C SER A 38 -7.75 12.09 10.76
N LEU A 39 -6.89 13.06 11.08
CA LEU A 39 -6.23 13.97 10.11
C LEU A 39 -4.71 13.73 10.06
N GLY A 40 -4.24 12.58 10.56
CA GLY A 40 -2.84 12.18 10.56
C GLY A 40 -2.43 11.48 9.27
N ILE A 41 -1.65 10.40 9.38
CA ILE A 41 -1.44 9.51 8.23
C ILE A 41 -2.78 8.84 7.89
N GLY A 42 -3.26 9.10 6.68
CA GLY A 42 -4.55 8.62 6.20
C GLY A 42 -4.38 7.59 5.09
N ASP A 43 -5.30 6.63 5.08
CA ASP A 43 -5.58 5.83 3.89
C ASP A 43 -6.52 6.62 2.96
N VAL A 44 -6.62 6.21 1.69
CA VAL A 44 -7.54 6.83 0.74
C VAL A 44 -9.00 6.56 1.15
N THR A 45 -9.86 7.55 0.99
CA THR A 45 -11.27 7.47 1.45
C THR A 45 -12.27 7.41 0.30
N ARG A 46 -11.80 7.41 -0.94
CA ARG A 46 -12.63 7.41 -2.15
C ARG A 46 -12.37 6.16 -2.98
N PRO A 47 -13.41 5.62 -3.65
CA PRO A 47 -13.22 4.51 -4.58
C PRO A 47 -12.40 4.95 -5.80
N LEU A 48 -11.88 3.95 -6.52
CA LEU A 48 -11.22 4.19 -7.80
C LEU A 48 -12.20 4.79 -8.82
N PRO A 49 -11.73 5.67 -9.72
CA PRO A 49 -12.54 6.14 -10.84
C PRO A 49 -13.00 4.99 -11.72
N GLU A 50 -14.22 5.09 -12.26
CA GLU A 50 -14.80 4.08 -13.16
C GLU A 50 -13.91 3.78 -14.37
N ALA A 51 -13.29 4.81 -14.95
CA ALA A 51 -12.35 4.65 -16.06
C ALA A 51 -11.14 3.75 -15.71
N SER A 52 -10.63 3.86 -14.48
CA SER A 52 -9.53 3.00 -14.02
C SER A 52 -10.00 1.56 -13.82
N ILE A 53 -11.19 1.37 -13.26
CA ILE A 53 -11.79 0.04 -13.06
C ILE A 53 -12.04 -0.65 -14.41
N ALA A 54 -12.62 0.06 -15.38
CA ALA A 54 -12.86 -0.47 -16.72
C ALA A 54 -11.57 -0.91 -17.41
N ALA A 55 -10.55 -0.06 -17.42
CA ALA A 55 -9.25 -0.39 -18.02
C ALA A 55 -8.57 -1.58 -17.32
N MET A 56 -8.70 -1.71 -15.99
CA MET A 56 -8.19 -2.87 -15.26
C MET A 56 -8.94 -4.15 -15.61
N HIS A 57 -10.26 -4.11 -15.77
CA HIS A 57 -11.03 -5.27 -16.22
C HIS A 57 -10.61 -5.72 -17.63
N GLU A 58 -10.47 -4.78 -18.57
CA GLU A 58 -10.00 -5.10 -19.92
C GLU A 58 -8.61 -5.76 -19.91
N ALA A 59 -7.69 -5.24 -19.11
CA ALA A 59 -6.35 -5.81 -18.97
C ALA A 59 -6.37 -7.23 -18.38
N VAL A 60 -7.26 -7.50 -17.42
CA VAL A 60 -7.44 -8.86 -16.86
C VAL A 60 -8.04 -9.81 -17.90
N ASP A 61 -9.03 -9.36 -18.66
CA ASP A 61 -9.65 -10.16 -19.72
C ASP A 61 -8.67 -10.49 -20.85
N GLU A 62 -7.77 -9.56 -21.21
CA GLU A 62 -6.68 -9.78 -22.17
C GLU A 62 -5.75 -10.90 -21.67
N MET A 63 -5.39 -10.88 -20.38
CA MET A 63 -4.51 -11.88 -19.77
C MET A 63 -5.20 -13.24 -19.56
N GLY A 64 -6.53 -13.28 -19.56
CA GLY A 64 -7.31 -14.52 -19.41
C GLY A 64 -7.38 -15.39 -20.67
N ARG A 65 -6.91 -14.89 -21.82
CA ARG A 65 -6.95 -15.59 -23.11
C ARG A 65 -5.56 -15.99 -23.55
N ALA A 66 -5.39 -17.24 -23.97
CA ALA A 66 -4.08 -17.77 -24.38
C ALA A 66 -3.49 -16.99 -25.57
N GLU A 67 -4.34 -16.48 -26.45
CA GLU A 67 -3.95 -15.77 -27.67
C GLU A 67 -3.41 -14.36 -27.40
N SER A 68 -3.81 -13.73 -26.29
CA SER A 68 -3.41 -12.37 -25.90
C SER A 68 -2.60 -12.29 -24.61
N PHE A 69 -2.36 -13.42 -23.95
CA PHE A 69 -1.57 -13.50 -22.74
C PHE A 69 -0.16 -12.91 -22.94
N ARG A 70 0.29 -12.12 -21.96
CA ARG A 70 1.64 -11.54 -21.91
C ARG A 70 2.43 -12.13 -20.76
N GLY A 71 3.66 -12.55 -21.03
CA GLY A 71 4.62 -12.96 -20.00
C GLY A 71 5.25 -11.76 -19.27
N TYR A 72 6.54 -11.86 -18.95
CA TYR A 72 7.27 -10.73 -18.37
C TYR A 72 7.20 -9.50 -19.27
N GLY A 73 6.79 -8.37 -18.67
CA GLY A 73 6.87 -7.06 -19.30
C GLY A 73 8.29 -6.48 -19.26
N PRO A 74 8.51 -5.32 -19.89
CA PRO A 74 9.78 -4.62 -19.82
C PRO A 74 10.12 -4.22 -18.37
N GLU A 75 11.39 -4.37 -17.97
CA GLU A 75 11.85 -4.04 -16.60
C GLU A 75 11.58 -2.59 -16.19
N GLN A 76 11.53 -1.68 -17.17
CA GLN A 76 11.27 -0.25 -16.96
C GLN A 76 9.79 0.14 -17.12
N GLY A 77 8.89 -0.83 -17.27
CA GLY A 77 7.47 -0.60 -17.52
C GLY A 77 7.11 -0.47 -19.00
N TYR A 78 5.82 -0.65 -19.28
CA TYR A 78 5.29 -0.61 -20.64
C TYR A 78 5.40 0.80 -21.26
N PRO A 79 5.68 0.94 -22.56
CA PRO A 79 5.82 2.25 -23.22
C PRO A 79 4.58 3.14 -23.11
N PHE A 80 3.37 2.57 -23.07
CA PHE A 80 2.13 3.35 -22.96
C PHE A 80 1.91 4.00 -21.58
N LEU A 81 2.70 3.62 -20.57
CA LEU A 81 2.60 4.13 -19.20
C LEU A 81 3.75 5.09 -18.84
N ARG A 82 4.80 5.14 -19.67
CA ARG A 82 6.00 5.95 -19.40
C ARG A 82 5.85 7.40 -19.81
#